data_AF-A0A1G0FQN9-F1
#
_entry.id   AF-A0A1G0FQN9-F1
#
_cell.length_a   1.000
_cell.length_b   1.000
_cell.length_c   1.000
_cell.angle_alpha   90.00
_cell.angle_beta   90.00
_cell.angle_gamma   90.00
#
_symmetry.space_group_name_H-M   'P 1'
#
loop_
_entity.id
_entity.type
_entity.pdbx_description
1 polymer ?
#
loop_
_entity_poly.entity_id
_entity_poly.type
_entity_poly.pdbx_seq_one_letter_code
_entity_poly.pdbx_strand_id
1 'polypeptide(L)'
;MGDLQTDVRAARGYYTLPILYDDRLVGRLDPRLDRTSAALEIPGFWLEEGVEADLSLAEALGRGLAGSARFLQARTVDLREMRPPRLRALIREAVHDRLSADATG
;
A
#
# COMPACT_ATOMS: atom_id res chain seq x y z
N MET A 1 -30.19 13.57 15.06
CA MET A 1 -29.37 14.45 14.21
C MET A 1 -28.03 14.57 14.93
N GLY A 2 -27.18 13.56 14.79
CA GLY A 2 -25.95 13.41 15.59
C GLY A 2 -24.79 14.08 14.87
N ASP A 3 -24.02 14.84 15.64
CA ASP A 3 -22.93 15.70 15.18
C ASP A 3 -21.88 14.96 14.35
N LEU A 4 -21.66 15.44 13.12
CA LEU A 4 -20.47 15.14 12.34
C LEU A 4 -19.32 15.97 12.92
N GLN A 5 -18.79 15.53 14.05
CA GLN A 5 -17.55 16.06 14.60
C GLN A 5 -16.38 15.51 13.76
N THR A 6 -16.18 16.10 12.58
CA THR A 6 -14.96 15.91 11.80
C THR A 6 -13.85 16.64 12.54
N ASP A 7 -13.12 15.92 13.39
CA ASP A 7 -11.84 16.39 13.92
C ASP A 7 -10.85 16.45 12.75
N VAL A 8 -10.87 17.56 12.00
CA VAL A 8 -9.89 17.85 10.96
C VAL A 8 -8.60 18.31 11.66
N ARG A 9 -7.75 17.35 12.02
CA ARG A 9 -6.39 17.66 12.48
C ARG A 9 -5.32 16.94 11.67
N ALA A 10 -4.63 17.77 10.87
CA ALA A 10 -3.35 17.58 10.18
C ALA A 10 -3.34 16.66 8.94
N ALA A 11 -2.63 16.92 7.83
CA ALA A 11 -1.90 18.08 7.33
C ALA A 11 -1.50 17.75 5.87
N ARG A 12 -1.57 18.75 4.96
CA ARG A 12 -0.84 18.87 3.68
C ARG A 12 -0.75 17.63 2.77
N GLY A 13 -1.64 17.59 1.77
CA GLY A 13 -1.43 16.94 0.47
C GLY A 13 -1.16 15.43 0.53
N TYR A 14 -2.22 14.62 0.49
CA TYR A 14 -2.07 13.22 0.13
C TYR A 14 -1.51 13.16 -1.30
N TYR A 15 -0.28 12.68 -1.43
CA TYR A 15 0.31 12.42 -2.74
C TYR A 15 -0.14 11.04 -3.18
N THR A 16 -1.08 11.02 -4.11
CA THR A 16 -1.40 9.82 -4.87
C THR A 16 -0.17 9.42 -5.68
N LEU A 17 0.48 8.35 -5.27
CA LEU A 17 1.68 7.84 -5.91
C LEU A 17 1.31 7.02 -7.15
N PRO A 18 1.95 7.28 -8.30
CA PRO A 18 1.80 6.41 -9.47
C PRO A 18 2.46 5.06 -9.19
N ILE A 19 1.77 4.00 -9.61
CA ILE A 19 2.32 2.64 -9.67
C ILE A 19 2.82 2.44 -11.10
N LEU A 20 4.14 2.40 -11.24
CA LEU A 20 4.79 2.10 -12.51
C LEU A 20 5.21 0.63 -12.50
N TYR A 21 4.89 -0.08 -13.57
CA TYR A 21 5.34 -1.45 -13.79
C TYR A 21 5.78 -1.58 -15.24
N ASP A 22 7.03 -2.02 -15.43
CA ASP A 22 7.74 -1.90 -16.70
C ASP A 22 7.74 -0.42 -17.14
N ASP A 23 7.31 -0.11 -18.36
CA ASP A 23 7.20 1.26 -18.88
C ASP A 23 5.77 1.84 -18.83
N ARG A 24 4.90 1.29 -17.96
CA ARG A 24 3.47 1.65 -17.94
C ARG A 24 3.01 2.12 -16.56
N LEU A 25 2.15 3.14 -16.56
CA LEU A 25 1.31 3.46 -15.42
C LEU A 25 0.22 2.39 -15.31
N VAL A 26 0.28 1.59 -14.24
CA VAL A 26 -0.66 0.48 -14.01
C VAL A 26 -1.67 0.77 -12.91
N GLY A 27 -1.43 1.82 -12.13
CA GLY A 27 -2.35 2.21 -11.07
C GLY A 27 -1.84 3.36 -10.24
N ARG A 28 -2.54 3.58 -9.14
CA ARG A 28 -2.31 4.64 -8.18
C ARG A 28 -2.56 4.12 -6.78
N LEU A 29 -1.80 4.62 -5.82
CA LEU A 29 -2.04 4.36 -4.40
C LEU A 29 -1.84 5.61 -3.57
N ASP A 30 -2.61 5.75 -2.51
CA ASP A 30 -2.41 6.77 -1.47
C ASP A 30 -1.80 6.08 -0.25
N PRO A 31 -0.49 6.22 -0.01
CA PRO A 31 0.14 5.66 1.17
C PRO A 31 0.10 6.66 2.33
N ARG A 32 -0.18 6.16 3.53
CA ARG A 32 -0.17 6.95 4.76
C ARG A 32 0.61 6.22 5.84
N LEU A 33 1.64 6.85 6.38
CA LEU A 33 2.37 6.31 7.52
C LEU A 33 1.66 6.68 8.83
N ASP A 34 1.14 5.70 9.54
CA ASP A 34 0.80 5.84 10.96
C ASP A 34 2.05 5.58 11.80
N ARG A 35 2.60 6.66 12.36
CA ARG A 35 3.81 6.61 13.19
C ARG A 35 3.58 5.99 14.57
N THR A 36 2.34 6.00 15.07
CA THR A 36 2.00 5.43 16.38
C THR A 36 2.05 3.92 16.32
N SER A 37 1.41 3.32 15.32
CA SER A 37 1.44 1.86 15.11
C SER A 37 2.66 1.37 14.32
N ALA A 38 3.40 2.29 13.68
CA ALA A 38 4.42 2.01 12.67
C ALA A 38 3.85 1.19 11.49
N ALA A 39 2.66 1.56 11.02
CA ALA A 39 1.99 0.92 9.89
C ALA A 39 2.00 1.83 8.66
N LEU A 40 2.33 1.26 7.50
CA LEU A 40 2.11 1.89 6.21
C LEU A 40 0.73 1.50 5.70
N GLU A 41 -0.23 2.39 5.82
CA GLU A 41 -1.61 2.17 5.38
C GLU A 41 -1.80 2.56 3.92
N ILE A 42 -2.62 1.79 3.20
CA ILE A 42 -3.00 2.06 1.81
C ILE A 42 -4.52 2.30 1.74
N PRO A 43 -5.02 3.47 2.20
CA PRO A 43 -6.45 3.81 2.13
C PRO A 43 -6.98 3.99 0.69
N GLY A 44 -6.10 4.34 -0.26
CA GLY A 44 -6.46 4.52 -1.66
C GLY A 44 -5.69 3.58 -2.56
N PHE A 45 -6.38 2.84 -3.42
CA PHE A 45 -5.78 1.98 -4.43
C PHE A 45 -6.68 1.84 -5.66
N TRP A 46 -6.12 2.15 -6.83
CA TRP A 46 -6.83 2.12 -8.10
C TRP A 46 -5.92 1.55 -9.18
N LEU A 47 -6.42 0.57 -9.94
CA LEU A 47 -5.74 0.13 -11.16
C LEU A 47 -6.24 0.97 -12.33
N GLU A 48 -5.37 1.24 -13.29
CA GLU A 48 -5.77 1.86 -14.55
C GLU A 48 -6.63 0.88 -15.38
N GLU A 49 -7.47 1.40 -16.26
CA GLU A 49 -8.36 0.59 -17.09
C GLU A 49 -7.56 -0.36 -18.01
N GLY A 50 -8.00 -1.62 -18.10
CA GLY A 50 -7.34 -2.65 -18.92
C GLY A 50 -6.07 -3.24 -18.31
N VAL A 51 -5.74 -2.92 -17.04
CA VAL A 51 -4.65 -3.56 -16.31
C VAL A 51 -5.15 -4.87 -15.68
N GLU A 52 -4.53 -5.97 -16.08
CA GLU A 52 -4.75 -7.28 -15.47
C GLU A 52 -3.93 -7.41 -14.17
N ALA A 53 -4.62 -7.72 -13.08
CA ALA A 53 -4.02 -7.91 -11.76
C ALA A 53 -3.39 -9.31 -11.61
N ASP A 54 -2.38 -9.60 -12.43
CA ASP A 54 -1.69 -10.89 -12.44
C ASP A 54 -0.70 -11.09 -11.28
N LEU A 55 -0.12 -12.29 -11.20
CA LEU A 55 0.82 -12.66 -10.15
C LEU A 55 2.09 -11.80 -10.19
N SER A 56 2.62 -11.52 -11.38
CA SER A 56 3.87 -10.78 -11.54
C SER A 56 3.72 -9.32 -11.09
N LEU A 57 2.61 -8.67 -11.45
CA LEU A 57 2.27 -7.34 -10.96
C LEU A 57 2.08 -7.35 -9.43
N ALA A 58 1.36 -8.33 -8.89
CA ALA A 58 1.13 -8.44 -7.45
C ALA A 58 2.45 -8.59 -6.66
N GLU A 59 3.36 -9.44 -7.13
CA GLU A 59 4.67 -9.64 -6.52
C GLU A 59 5.54 -8.38 -6.61
N ALA A 60 5.55 -7.70 -7.76
CA ALA A 60 6.31 -6.48 -7.97
C ALA A 60 5.81 -5.34 -7.08
N LEU A 61 4.48 -5.17 -6.99
CA LEU A 61 3.87 -4.19 -6.11
C LEU A 61 4.15 -4.54 -4.64
N GLY A 62 4.06 -5.81 -4.25
CA GLY A 62 4.42 -6.26 -2.91
C GLY A 62 5.88 -5.95 -2.55
N ARG A 63 6.81 -6.13 -3.48
CA ARG A 63 8.22 -5.69 -3.33
C ARG A 63 8.32 -4.19 -3.08
N GLY A 64 7.67 -3.39 -3.92
CA GLY A 64 7.67 -1.94 -3.81
C GLY A 64 7.12 -1.46 -2.48
N LEU A 65 5.98 -1.99 -2.04
CA LEU A 65 5.37 -1.66 -0.75
C LEU A 65 6.25 -2.06 0.43
N ALA A 66 6.87 -3.23 0.40
CA ALA A 66 7.79 -3.65 1.44
C ALA A 66 9.07 -2.79 1.46
N GLY A 67 9.55 -2.31 0.30
CA GLY A 67 10.66 -1.36 0.21
C GLY A 67 10.30 0.01 0.79
N SER A 68 9.13 0.54 0.42
CA SER A 68 8.58 1.78 0.97
C SER A 68 8.38 1.70 2.48
N ALA A 69 7.84 0.58 2.98
CA ALA A 69 7.67 0.35 4.41
C ALA A 69 9.00 0.46 5.16
N ARG A 70 10.05 -0.22 4.68
CA ARG A 70 11.39 -0.12 5.27
C ARG A 70 11.96 1.29 5.23
N PHE A 71 11.87 1.94 4.07
CA PHE A 71 12.37 3.31 3.89
C PHE A 71 11.68 4.29 4.87
N LEU A 72 10.37 4.11 5.08
CA LEU A 72 9.56 4.89 6.00
C LEU A 72 9.58 4.37 7.45
N GLN A 73 10.37 3.32 7.75
CA GLN A 73 10.47 2.65 9.05
C GLN A 73 9.13 2.12 9.60
N ALA A 74 8.21 1.74 8.70
CA ALA A 74 7.02 0.99 9.03
C ALA A 74 7.35 -0.50 9.23
N ARG A 75 6.77 -1.10 10.27
CA ARG A 75 6.88 -2.54 10.58
C ARG A 75 5.83 -3.38 9.89
N THR A 76 4.72 -2.78 9.47
CA THR A 76 3.62 -3.47 8.80
C THR A 76 3.11 -2.65 7.61
N VAL A 77 2.45 -3.33 6.68
CA VAL A 77 1.69 -2.68 5.60
C VAL A 77 0.24 -3.10 5.73
N ASP A 78 -0.65 -2.12 5.77
CA ASP A 78 -2.09 -2.35 5.88
C ASP A 78 -2.77 -2.18 4.52
N LEU A 79 -3.29 -3.30 4.01
CA LEU A 79 -3.87 -3.43 2.69
C LEU A 79 -5.40 -3.62 2.75
N ARG A 80 -6.05 -3.35 3.89
CA ARG A 80 -7.47 -3.69 4.14
C ARG A 80 -8.42 -3.11 3.08
N GLU A 81 -8.15 -1.91 2.60
CA GLU A 81 -8.99 -1.21 1.62
C GLU A 81 -8.73 -1.66 0.18
N MET A 82 -7.63 -2.38 -0.08
CA MET A 82 -7.28 -2.79 -1.44
C MET A 82 -8.28 -3.77 -2.04
N ARG A 83 -8.59 -3.54 -3.32
CA ARG A 83 -9.44 -4.38 -4.16
C ARG A 83 -8.74 -4.63 -5.51
N PRO A 84 -9.00 -5.78 -6.17
CA PRO A 84 -9.86 -6.89 -5.72
C PRO A 84 -9.22 -7.75 -4.59
N PRO A 85 -10.01 -8.56 -3.84
CA PRO A 85 -9.50 -9.38 -2.73
C PRO A 85 -8.39 -10.37 -3.11
N ARG A 86 -8.44 -10.93 -4.32
CA ARG A 86 -7.42 -11.85 -4.83
C ARG A 86 -6.06 -11.15 -4.94
N LEU A 87 -6.02 -9.96 -5.56
CA LEU A 87 -4.82 -9.14 -5.67
C LEU A 87 -4.27 -8.78 -4.28
N ARG A 88 -5.14 -8.36 -3.36
CA ARG A 88 -4.76 -8.07 -1.97
C ARG A 88 -4.09 -9.28 -1.29
N ALA A 89 -4.58 -10.49 -1.53
CA ALA A 89 -4.00 -11.70 -0.94
C ALA A 89 -2.57 -11.96 -1.43
N LEU A 90 -2.34 -11.85 -2.75
CA LEU A 90 -1.04 -12.03 -3.37
C LEU A 90 -0.02 -10.98 -2.89
N ILE A 91 -0.43 -9.71 -2.81
CA ILE A 91 0.44 -8.63 -2.32
C ILE A 91 0.77 -8.84 -0.85
N ARG A 92 -0.20 -9.25 -0.03
CA ARG A 92 0.02 -9.51 1.41
C ARG A 92 1.07 -10.58 1.63
N GLU A 93 1.01 -11.67 0.88
CA GLU A 93 2.00 -12.74 0.89
C GLU A 93 3.39 -12.20 0.54
N ALA A 94 3.51 -11.51 -0.60
CA ALA A 94 4.77 -10.93 -1.06
C ALA A 94 5.39 -9.91 -0.08
N VAL A 95 4.57 -9.14 0.64
CA VAL A 95 5.01 -8.21 1.69
C VAL A 95 5.47 -8.97 2.93
N HIS A 96 4.68 -9.94 3.40
CA HIS A 96 4.95 -10.69 4.62
C HIS A 96 6.30 -11.41 4.52
N ASP A 97 6.54 -12.14 3.43
CA ASP A 97 7.79 -12.87 3.20
C ASP A 97 9.02 -11.97 3.35
N ARG A 98 8.88 -10.72 2.93
CA ARG A 98 9.97 -9.75 2.90
C ARG A 98 10.19 -9.08 4.24
N LEU A 99 9.13 -8.67 4.92
CA LEU A 99 9.29 -8.07 6.26
C LEU A 99 9.73 -9.12 7.29
N SER A 100 9.38 -10.40 7.09
CA SER A 100 9.81 -11.52 7.93
C SER A 100 11.26 -11.95 7.67
N ALA A 101 11.72 -11.94 6.41
CA ALA A 101 13.09 -12.32 6.05
C ALA A 101 14.16 -11.46 6.74
N ASP A 102 13.88 -10.18 7.01
CA ASP A 102 14.84 -9.26 7.62
C ASP A 102 14.87 -9.35 9.16
N ALA A 103 13.89 -9.99 9.79
CA ALA A 103 13.89 -10.20 11.25
C ALA A 103 14.90 -11.27 11.70
N THR A 104 15.53 -11.96 10.75
CA THR A 104 16.49 -13.06 11.00
C THR A 104 17.95 -12.63 10.76
N GLY A 105 18.21 -11.34 10.46
CA GLY A 105 19.55 -10.79 10.16
C GLY A 105 20.18 -10.02 11.32
#